data_AF-A0A0M3RFU5-F1
#
_entry.id   AF-A0A0M3RFU5-F1
#
_cell.length_a   1.000
_cell.length_b   1.000
_cell.length_c   1.000
_cell.angle_alpha   90.00
_cell.angle_beta   90.00
_cell.angle_gamma   90.00
#
_symmetry.space_group_name_H-M   'P 1'
#
loop_
_entity.id
_entity.type
_entity.pdbx_description
1 polymer ?
#
loop_
_entity_poly.entity_id
_entity_poly.type
_entity_poly.pdbx_seq_one_letter_code
_entity_poly.pdbx_strand_id
1 'polypeptide(L)'
;MPKRIPLMDLYATTGMATYFQLLTDVYLHIKLDWYGYFSDNQKAEWPTTLLTPLYLSINPLFLNFYPYDRSKFIKILYMGVWTVFSVLYEWIATKTGMFYHEEWKLYHSALTYPFLFILLRLQLSLVRHLRKREEPGCS
;
A
#
# COMPACT_ATOMS: atom_id res chain seq x y z
N MET A 1 -7.86 -20.88 -2.54
CA MET A 1 -7.97 -19.87 -3.63
C MET A 1 -6.80 -20.07 -4.59
N PRO A 2 -7.01 -20.30 -5.90
CA PRO A 2 -5.90 -20.42 -6.85
C PRO A 2 -5.24 -19.05 -7.02
N LYS A 3 -3.95 -18.95 -6.70
CA LYS A 3 -3.18 -17.69 -6.81
C LYS A 3 -2.94 -17.39 -8.28
N ARG A 4 -3.43 -16.25 -8.77
CA ARG A 4 -3.19 -15.79 -10.16
C ARG A 4 -1.75 -15.31 -10.39
N ILE A 5 -1.00 -15.06 -9.31
CA ILE A 5 0.35 -14.51 -9.32
C ILE A 5 1.29 -15.53 -8.67
N PRO A 6 2.44 -15.83 -9.27
CA PRO A 6 3.42 -16.72 -8.67
C PRO A 6 3.94 -16.14 -7.34
N LEU A 7 4.23 -17.03 -6.40
CA LEU A 7 4.52 -16.67 -5.01
C LEU A 7 5.73 -15.73 -4.89
N MET A 8 6.73 -15.91 -5.76
CA MET A 8 7.94 -15.11 -5.76
C MET A 8 7.69 -13.65 -6.18
N ASP A 9 6.90 -13.43 -7.23
CA ASP A 9 6.52 -12.07 -7.67
C ASP A 9 5.74 -11.34 -6.57
N LEU A 10 4.85 -12.07 -5.91
CA LEU A 10 4.03 -11.56 -4.82
C LEU A 10 4.90 -11.15 -3.62
N TYR A 11 5.84 -12.00 -3.23
CA TYR A 11 6.78 -11.73 -2.15
C TYR A 11 7.68 -10.52 -2.46
N ALA A 12 8.29 -10.48 -3.64
CA ALA A 12 9.16 -9.38 -4.06
C ALA A 12 8.39 -8.04 -4.12
N THR A 13 7.19 -8.04 -4.70
CA THR A 13 6.36 -6.84 -4.82
C THR A 13 5.87 -6.36 -3.46
N THR A 14 5.38 -7.26 -2.61
CA THR A 14 4.86 -6.93 -1.27
C THR A 14 5.99 -6.47 -0.34
N GLY A 15 7.15 -7.13 -0.41
CA GLY A 15 8.33 -6.74 0.36
C GLY A 15 8.81 -5.34 0.01
N MET A 16 8.94 -5.04 -1.30
CA MET A 16 9.34 -3.70 -1.75
C MET A 16 8.32 -2.63 -1.34
N ALA A 17 7.03 -2.91 -1.49
CA ALA A 17 5.97 -1.98 -1.09
C ALA A 17 6.02 -1.68 0.41
N THR A 18 6.25 -2.70 1.24
CA THR A 18 6.40 -2.55 2.69
C THR A 18 7.64 -1.74 3.05
N TYR A 19 8.76 -1.95 2.35
CA TYR A 19 9.96 -1.15 2.54
C TYR A 19 9.75 0.33 2.21
N PHE A 20 9.11 0.64 1.09
CA PHE A 20 8.75 2.02 0.73
C PHE A 20 7.82 2.65 1.77
N GLN A 21 6.88 1.88 2.29
CA GLN A 21 5.99 2.36 3.33
C GLN A 21 6.75 2.68 4.61
N LEU A 22 7.61 1.78 5.09
CA LEU A 22 8.45 2.04 6.27
C LEU A 22 9.34 3.28 6.08
N LEU A 23 9.94 3.47 4.90
CA LEU A 23 10.69 4.68 4.59
C LEU A 23 9.83 5.94 4.67
N THR A 24 8.60 5.86 4.15
CA THR A 24 7.65 6.98 4.16
C THR A 24 7.21 7.29 5.58
N ASP A 25 6.94 6.29 6.40
CA ASP A 25 6.62 6.45 7.82
C ASP A 25 7.80 7.09 8.57
N VAL A 26 9.04 6.60 8.39
CA VAL A 26 10.22 7.23 9.02
C VAL A 26 10.35 8.70 8.63
N TYR A 27 10.06 9.07 7.38
CA TYR A 27 10.19 10.45 6.95
C TYR A 27 9.01 11.34 7.37
N LEU A 28 7.77 10.88 7.17
CA LEU A 28 6.57 11.68 7.42
C LEU A 28 6.13 11.65 8.88
N HIS A 29 6.21 10.49 9.53
CA HIS A 29 5.86 10.32 10.95
C HIS A 29 7.01 10.77 11.85
N ILE A 30 8.22 10.18 11.73
CA ILE A 30 9.30 10.46 12.69
C ILE A 30 10.00 11.81 12.41
N LYS A 31 10.30 12.11 11.14
CA LYS A 31 11.11 13.29 10.82
C LYS A 31 10.29 14.58 10.72
N LEU A 32 9.07 14.50 10.21
CA LEU A 32 8.20 15.65 9.93
C LEU A 32 7.04 15.80 10.92
N ASP A 33 6.73 14.78 11.71
CA ASP A 33 5.61 14.73 12.66
C ASP A 33 4.25 15.11 12.00
N TRP A 34 4.09 14.82 10.71
CA TRP A 34 2.90 15.24 9.96
C TRP A 34 1.65 14.45 10.35
N TYR A 35 1.83 13.19 10.78
CA TYR A 35 0.77 12.35 11.31
C TYR A 35 1.35 11.37 12.33
N GLY A 36 0.52 10.87 13.25
CA GLY A 36 0.92 9.87 14.24
C GLY A 36 -0.20 8.91 14.62
N TYR A 37 0.14 7.81 15.28
CA TYR A 37 -0.81 6.76 15.65
C TYR A 37 -0.78 6.49 17.17
N PHE A 38 -1.94 6.18 17.75
CA PHE A 38 -2.21 5.74 19.13
C PHE A 38 -1.84 6.68 20.29
N SER A 39 -0.78 7.49 20.21
CA SER A 39 -0.52 8.54 21.20
C SER A 39 0.32 9.67 20.64
N ASP A 40 0.02 10.90 21.06
CA ASP A 40 0.78 12.13 20.83
C ASP A 40 2.24 12.05 21.37
N ASN A 41 2.46 11.11 22.29
CA ASN A 41 3.79 10.83 22.81
C ASN A 41 4.49 9.88 21.82
N GLN A 42 5.45 10.40 21.03
CA GLN A 42 6.39 9.68 20.14
C GLN A 42 7.13 8.45 20.75
N LYS A 43 6.82 8.06 21.99
CA LYS A 43 7.50 6.99 22.75
C LYS A 43 6.76 5.64 22.72
N ALA A 44 5.52 5.60 22.25
CA ALA A 44 4.74 4.35 22.15
C ALA A 44 4.56 3.92 20.68
N GLU A 45 5.65 3.56 20.01
CA GLU A 45 5.69 3.09 18.61
C GLU A 45 5.46 1.56 18.46
N TRP A 46 5.32 0.83 19.56
CA TRP A 46 5.03 -0.61 19.49
C TRP A 46 3.65 -0.94 18.88
N PRO A 47 2.58 -0.18 19.16
CA PRO A 47 1.27 -0.43 18.57
C PRO A 47 1.19 -0.11 17.07
N THR A 48 1.99 0.83 16.54
CA THR A 48 2.05 1.11 15.08
C THR A 48 2.60 -0.07 14.30
N THR A 49 3.54 -0.80 14.89
CA THR A 49 4.08 -2.03 14.30
C THR A 49 2.99 -3.09 14.09
N LEU A 50 1.89 -3.02 14.86
CA LEU A 50 0.73 -3.90 14.68
C LEU A 50 -0.05 -3.63 13.38
N LEU A 51 0.12 -2.46 12.76
CA LEU A 51 -0.44 -2.18 11.43
C LEU A 51 0.39 -2.80 10.30
N THR A 52 1.69 -3.04 10.49
CA THR A 52 2.56 -3.60 9.44
C THR A 52 2.05 -4.93 8.85
N PRO A 53 1.56 -5.90 9.64
CA PRO A 53 0.93 -7.13 9.11
C PRO A 53 -0.34 -6.88 8.30
N LEU A 54 -1.09 -5.81 8.62
CA LEU A 54 -2.30 -5.42 7.89
C LEU A 54 -1.93 -5.06 6.45
N TYR A 55 -0.88 -4.23 6.28
CA TYR A 55 -0.37 -3.84 4.97
C TYR A 55 0.21 -5.01 4.18
N LEU A 56 0.94 -5.91 4.87
CA LEU A 56 1.47 -7.14 4.27
C LEU A 56 0.36 -8.07 3.74
N SER A 57 -0.83 -8.01 4.34
CA SER A 57 -1.99 -8.82 3.95
C SER A 57 -2.82 -8.16 2.84
N ILE A 58 -2.97 -6.83 2.88
CA ILE A 58 -3.77 -6.07 1.92
C ILE A 58 -3.10 -6.05 0.54
N ASN A 59 -1.77 -5.91 0.47
CA ASN A 59 -1.06 -5.83 -0.81
C ASN A 59 -1.28 -7.07 -1.71
N PRO A 60 -1.08 -8.31 -1.22
CA PRO A 60 -1.45 -9.52 -1.95
C PRO A 60 -2.92 -9.62 -2.32
N LEU A 61 -3.82 -9.20 -1.43
CA LEU A 61 -5.26 -9.21 -1.65
C LEU A 61 -5.63 -8.29 -2.81
N PHE A 62 -5.14 -7.06 -2.78
CA PHE A 62 -5.32 -6.06 -3.84
C PHE A 62 -4.82 -6.59 -5.19
N LEU A 63 -3.60 -7.12 -5.23
CA LEU A 63 -2.98 -7.64 -6.46
C LEU A 63 -3.71 -8.87 -7.01
N ASN A 64 -4.23 -9.73 -6.14
CA ASN A 64 -4.93 -10.95 -6.57
C ASN A 64 -6.33 -10.67 -7.13
N PHE A 65 -7.05 -9.70 -6.54
CA PHE A 65 -8.36 -9.24 -7.03
C PHE A 65 -8.27 -8.21 -8.17
N TYR A 66 -7.07 -7.75 -8.50
CA TYR A 66 -6.89 -6.77 -9.57
C TYR A 66 -7.38 -7.31 -10.92
N PRO A 67 -8.26 -6.59 -11.63
CA PRO A 67 -8.84 -7.06 -12.88
C PRO A 67 -7.86 -6.89 -14.06
N TYR A 68 -6.93 -7.84 -14.23
CA TYR A 68 -5.88 -7.79 -15.26
C TYR A 68 -6.42 -7.78 -16.70
N ASP A 69 -7.44 -8.59 -16.99
CA ASP A 69 -7.98 -8.79 -18.36
C ASP A 69 -9.10 -7.81 -18.73
N ARG A 70 -9.44 -6.87 -17.85
CA ARG A 70 -10.50 -5.88 -18.07
C ARG A 70 -9.96 -4.58 -18.67
N SER A 71 -10.89 -3.75 -19.16
CA SER A 71 -10.60 -2.44 -19.76
C SER A 71 -9.86 -1.52 -18.78
N LYS A 72 -9.10 -0.56 -19.33
CA LYS A 72 -8.35 0.43 -18.53
C LYS A 72 -9.25 1.19 -17.55
N PHE A 73 -10.50 1.44 -17.94
CA PHE A 73 -11.50 2.10 -17.09
C PHE A 73 -11.82 1.29 -15.83
N ILE A 74 -12.06 -0.01 -15.95
CA ILE A 74 -12.36 -0.88 -14.79
C ILE A 74 -11.17 -0.93 -13.82
N LYS A 75 -9.94 -0.90 -14.35
CA LYS A 75 -8.72 -0.85 -13.54
C LYS A 75 -8.61 0.45 -12.73
N ILE A 76 -8.93 1.59 -13.35
CA ILE A 76 -8.95 2.89 -12.68
C ILE A 76 -10.05 2.94 -11.63
N LEU A 77 -11.26 2.46 -11.97
CA LEU A 77 -12.37 2.39 -11.03
C LEU A 77 -12.02 1.51 -9.82
N TYR A 78 -11.38 0.36 -10.04
CA TYR A 78 -10.92 -0.52 -8.97
C TYR A 78 -9.93 0.19 -8.04
N MET A 79 -8.94 0.91 -8.58
CA MET A 79 -8.03 1.72 -7.77
C MET A 79 -8.77 2.81 -7.01
N GLY A 80 -9.74 3.49 -7.64
CA GLY A 80 -10.56 4.52 -7.00
C GLY A 80 -11.39 3.97 -5.83
N VAL A 81 -12.02 2.81 -5.98
CA VAL A 81 -12.75 2.13 -4.90
C VAL A 81 -11.83 1.81 -3.72
N TRP A 82 -10.63 1.31 -3.99
CA TRP A 82 -9.63 1.06 -2.95
C TRP A 82 -9.14 2.33 -2.28
N THR A 83 -8.92 3.41 -3.03
CA THR A 83 -8.60 4.73 -2.47
C THR A 83 -9.70 5.22 -1.54
N VAL A 84 -10.97 5.14 -1.96
CA VAL A 84 -12.11 5.54 -1.12
C VAL A 84 -12.18 4.68 0.14
N PHE A 85 -11.98 3.36 0.02
CA PHE A 85 -11.95 2.45 1.16
C PHE A 85 -10.85 2.82 2.16
N SER A 86 -9.63 3.12 1.67
CA SER A 86 -8.52 3.55 2.52
C SER A 86 -8.78 4.88 3.22
N VAL A 87 -9.31 5.88 2.51
CA VAL A 87 -9.68 7.18 3.11
C VAL A 87 -10.79 7.03 4.14
N LEU A 88 -11.78 6.17 3.90
CA LEU A 88 -12.84 5.87 4.87
C LEU A 88 -12.28 5.20 6.12
N TYR A 89 -11.37 4.23 5.96
CA TYR A 89 -10.69 3.58 7.07
C TYR A 89 -9.90 4.59 7.91
N GLU A 90 -9.14 5.46 7.26
CA GLU A 90 -8.38 6.52 7.92
C GLU A 90 -9.31 7.49 8.66
N TRP A 91 -10.40 7.93 8.04
CA TRP A 91 -11.38 8.80 8.68
C TRP A 91 -12.00 8.17 9.94
N ILE A 92 -12.32 6.87 9.89
CA ILE A 92 -12.80 6.13 11.06
C ILE A 92 -11.70 6.08 12.12
N ALA A 93 -10.45 5.78 11.74
CA ALA A 93 -9.31 5.71 12.67
C ALA A 93 -9.04 7.06 13.36
N THR A 94 -9.21 8.18 12.65
CA THR A 94 -9.16 9.53 13.24
C THR A 94 -10.27 9.73 14.27
N LYS A 95 -11.49 9.29 13.97
CA LYS A 95 -12.63 9.41 14.90
C LYS A 95 -12.50 8.54 16.15
N THR A 96 -11.85 7.38 16.04
CA THR A 96 -11.59 6.48 17.16
C THR A 96 -10.40 6.94 18.02
N GLY A 97 -9.68 8.00 17.62
CA GLY A 97 -8.48 8.47 18.31
C GLY A 97 -7.27 7.55 18.09
N MET A 98 -7.32 6.66 17.09
CA MET A 98 -6.19 5.83 16.69
C MET A 98 -5.22 6.58 15.78
N PHE A 99 -5.69 7.62 15.09
CA PHE A 99 -4.90 8.43 14.16
C PHE A 99 -5.00 9.92 14.50
N TYR A 100 -3.87 10.58 14.63
CA TYR A 100 -3.77 12.01 14.88
C TYR A 100 -3.18 12.69 13.65
N HIS A 101 -3.87 13.72 13.19
CA HIS A 101 -3.42 14.58 12.11
C HIS A 101 -2.93 15.88 12.74
N GLU A 102 -1.62 16.13 12.66
CA GLU A 102 -1.03 17.44 12.97
C GLU A 102 -1.27 18.36 11.75
N GLU A 103 -0.45 18.20 10.71
CA GLU A 103 -0.51 18.96 9.46
C GLU A 103 -1.05 18.11 8.27
N TRP A 104 -1.10 16.79 8.42
CA TRP A 104 -1.54 15.89 7.35
C TRP A 104 -3.06 15.86 7.20
N LYS A 105 -3.61 16.56 6.21
CA LYS A 105 -5.05 16.52 5.93
C LYS A 105 -5.45 15.27 5.13
N LEU A 106 -6.68 14.78 5.32
CA LEU A 106 -7.27 13.65 4.57
C LEU A 106 -7.14 13.75 3.04
N TYR A 107 -7.08 14.96 2.49
CA TYR A 107 -6.85 15.19 1.07
C TYR A 107 -5.44 14.75 0.60
N HIS A 108 -4.43 14.86 1.46
CA HIS A 108 -3.08 14.34 1.15
C HIS A 108 -3.14 12.82 1.03
N SER A 109 -3.80 12.14 1.95
CA SER A 109 -4.01 10.68 1.86
C SER A 109 -4.79 10.28 0.62
N ALA A 110 -5.85 11.02 0.29
CA ALA A 110 -6.65 10.78 -0.91
C ALA A 110 -5.84 10.86 -2.20
N LEU A 111 -4.76 11.66 -2.24
CA LEU A 111 -3.84 11.74 -3.38
C LEU A 111 -2.72 10.70 -3.30
N THR A 112 -2.23 10.40 -2.09
CA THR A 112 -1.14 9.43 -1.87
C THR A 112 -1.58 7.99 -2.14
N TYR A 113 -2.79 7.57 -1.73
CA TYR A 113 -3.27 6.20 -1.98
C TYR A 113 -3.32 5.79 -3.46
N PRO A 114 -3.91 6.55 -4.39
CA PRO A 114 -3.88 6.18 -5.80
C PRO A 114 -2.46 6.14 -6.36
N PHE A 115 -1.56 7.03 -5.89
CA PHE A 115 -0.15 6.99 -6.25
C PHE A 115 0.52 5.69 -5.77
N LEU A 116 0.27 5.26 -4.53
CA LEU A 116 0.77 4.00 -3.98
C LEU A 116 0.27 2.78 -4.77
N PHE A 117 -1.01 2.73 -5.14
CA PHE A 117 -1.53 1.62 -5.96
C PHE A 117 -0.91 1.58 -7.37
N ILE A 118 -0.63 2.73 -7.96
CA ILE A 118 0.10 2.82 -9.23
C ILE A 118 1.53 2.30 -9.06
N LEU A 119 2.24 2.73 -8.02
CA LEU A 119 3.59 2.30 -7.71
C LEU A 119 3.66 0.77 -7.50
N LEU A 120 2.74 0.21 -6.71
CA LEU A 120 2.63 -1.23 -6.47
C LEU A 120 2.46 -2.01 -7.78
N ARG A 121 1.62 -1.51 -8.69
CA ARG A 121 1.39 -2.11 -10.01
C ARG A 121 2.60 -1.98 -10.93
N LEU A 122 3.32 -0.86 -10.89
CA LEU A 122 4.58 -0.68 -11.62
C LEU A 122 5.64 -1.65 -11.12
N GLN A 123 5.75 -1.82 -9.80
CA GLN A 123 6.68 -2.76 -9.19
C GLN A 123 6.42 -4.20 -9.65
N LEU A 124 5.16 -4.65 -9.65
CA LEU A 124 4.81 -5.97 -10.17
C LEU A 124 5.15 -6.11 -11.66
N SER A 125 4.92 -5.05 -12.45
CA SER A 125 5.28 -5.05 -13.87
C SER A 125 6.80 -5.15 -14.07
N LEU A 126 7.59 -4.48 -13.23
CA LEU A 126 9.04 -4.52 -13.25
C LEU A 126 9.56 -5.93 -12.91
N VAL A 127 9.06 -6.53 -11.83
CA VAL A 127 9.44 -7.90 -11.43
C VAL A 127 9.13 -8.91 -12.54
N ARG A 128 7.96 -8.82 -13.17
CA ARG A 128 7.61 -9.67 -14.31
C ARG A 128 8.51 -9.46 -15.52
N HIS A 129 8.93 -8.21 -15.77
CA HIS A 129 9.83 -7.88 -16.87
C HIS A 129 11.24 -8.42 -16.63
N LEU A 130 11.75 -8.31 -15.41
CA LEU A 130 13.04 -8.86 -15.01
C LEU A 130 13.05 -10.39 -15.12
N ARG A 131 12.02 -11.07 -14.62
CA ARG A 131 11.90 -12.52 -14.74
C ARG A 131 11.88 -12.99 -16.20
N LYS A 132 11.15 -12.29 -17.08
CA LYS A 132 11.14 -12.60 -18.53
C LYS A 132 12.51 -12.45 -19.18
N ARG A 133 13.38 -11.56 -18.68
CA ARG A 133 14.76 -11.41 -19.18
C ARG A 133 15.66 -12.55 -18.71
N GLU A 134 15.39 -13.13 -17.55
CA GLU A 134 16.13 -14.28 -17.01
C GLU A 134 15.72 -15.61 -17.66
N GLU A 135 14.48 -15.72 -18.15
CA GLU A 135 13.96 -16.90 -18.86
C GLU A 135 13.65 -16.61 -20.36
N PRO A 136 14.66 -16.36 -21.23
CA PRO A 136 14.40 -16.10 -22.65
C PRO A 136 13.97 -17.33 -23.47
N GLY A 137 13.64 -18.48 -22.84
CA GLY A 137 13.57 -19.80 -23.49
C GLY A 137 12.25 -20.58 -23.46
N CYS A 138 11.12 -19.98 -23.07
CA CYS A 138 9.81 -20.64 -23.20
C CYS A 138 8.76 -19.66 -23.75
N SER A 139 8.84 -19.47 -25.06
CA SER A 139 7.76 -18.94 -25.92
C SER A 139 6.98 -20.09 -26.54
#